data_AF-A0A351NUX8-F1
#
_entry.id   AF-A0A351NUX8-F1
#
_cell.length_a   1.000
_cell.length_b   1.000
_cell.length_c   1.000
_cell.angle_alpha   90.00
_cell.angle_beta   90.00
_cell.angle_gamma   90.00
#
_symmetry.space_group_name_H-M   'P 1'
#
loop_
_entity.id
_entity.type
_entity.pdbx_description
1 polymer ?
#
loop_
_entity_poly.entity_id
_entity_poly.type
_entity_poly.pdbx_seq_one_letter_code
_entity_poly.pdbx_strand_id
1 'polypeptide(L)'
;MFIVYLWRRIMNVKFNPLKYVPDQSLQAYFMLVLFTLWSVAFGLIATYHFGWIGYSTITSMVVHLSVLIPLIVTNAVFVDAERTGARWLEEWQQERSRFGLVVNRLKTQNMVRWELNKEA
;
A
#
# COMPACT_ATOMS: atom_id res chain seq x y z
N MET A 1 4.33 21.79 10.62
CA MET A 1 5.48 21.05 10.06
C MET A 1 5.77 19.72 10.76
N PHE A 2 5.70 19.63 12.10
CA PHE A 2 6.00 18.40 12.86
C PHE A 2 5.16 17.17 12.43
N ILE A 3 3.84 17.31 12.31
CA ILE A 3 2.93 16.22 11.91
C ILE A 3 3.31 15.64 10.54
N VAL A 4 3.61 16.50 9.57
CA VAL A 4 4.03 16.09 8.22
C VAL A 4 5.36 15.33 8.27
N TYR A 5 6.27 15.74 9.15
CA TYR A 5 7.57 15.09 9.31
C TYR A 5 7.44 13.69 9.94
N LEU A 6 6.62 13.57 10.99
CA LEU A 6 6.26 12.29 11.61
C LEU A 6 5.59 11.35 10.62
N TRP A 7 4.59 11.85 9.89
CA TRP A 7 3.89 11.11 8.86
C TRP A 7 4.85 10.59 7.79
N ARG A 8 5.73 11.46 7.27
CA ARG A 8 6.77 11.06 6.30
C ARG A 8 7.77 10.08 6.88
N ARG A 9 8.00 10.03 8.19
CA ARG A 9 8.92 9.06 8.79
C ARG A 9 8.31 7.66 8.87
N ILE A 10 7.02 7.58 9.17
CA ILE A 10 6.29 6.31 9.31
C ILE A 10 5.86 5.77 7.95
N MET A 11 5.28 6.63 7.10
CA MET A 11 4.60 6.21 5.87
C MET A 11 5.51 6.16 4.63
N ASN A 12 6.71 6.73 4.70
CA ASN A 12 7.61 6.72 3.55
C ASN A 12 8.22 5.33 3.34
N VAL A 13 8.01 4.77 2.15
CA VAL A 13 8.48 3.44 1.75
C VAL A 13 10.00 3.28 1.86
N LYS A 14 10.78 4.38 1.83
CA LYS A 14 12.24 4.31 2.02
C LYS A 14 12.66 3.91 3.44
N PHE A 15 11.81 4.23 4.42
CA PHE A 15 12.12 4.07 5.84
C PHE A 15 11.18 3.07 6.54
N ASN A 16 9.98 2.87 6.03
CA ASN A 16 9.01 1.93 6.58
C ASN A 16 9.58 0.49 6.59
N PRO A 17 9.49 -0.25 7.72
CA PRO A 17 9.91 -1.66 7.78
C PRO A 17 9.24 -2.54 6.71
N LEU A 18 8.07 -2.17 6.19
CA LEU A 18 7.41 -2.90 5.11
C LEU A 18 8.18 -2.85 3.77
N LYS A 19 9.20 -2.01 3.64
CA LYS A 19 10.06 -1.93 2.45
C LYS A 19 10.82 -3.21 2.12
N TYR A 20 11.01 -4.08 3.11
CA TYR A 20 11.72 -5.35 2.93
C TYR A 20 10.84 -6.42 2.28
N VAL A 21 9.53 -6.17 2.19
CA VAL A 21 8.61 -7.01 1.44
C VAL A 21 8.72 -6.61 -0.04
N PRO A 22 9.24 -7.48 -0.93
CA PRO A 22 9.49 -7.12 -2.32
C PRO A 22 8.21 -6.98 -3.15
N ASP A 23 7.11 -7.59 -2.70
CA ASP A 23 5.83 -7.54 -3.38
C ASP A 23 4.88 -6.51 -2.74
N GLN A 24 4.43 -5.56 -3.56
CA GLN A 24 3.50 -4.51 -3.19
C GLN A 24 2.12 -5.07 -2.79
N SER A 25 1.70 -6.20 -3.38
CA SER A 25 0.42 -6.83 -3.05
C SER A 25 0.43 -7.37 -1.61
N LEU A 26 1.53 -8.02 -1.23
CA LEU A 26 1.75 -8.55 0.12
C LEU A 26 1.90 -7.42 1.15
N GLN A 27 2.57 -6.32 0.78
CA GLN A 27 2.64 -5.12 1.61
C GLN A 27 1.26 -4.53 1.89
N ALA A 28 0.39 -4.44 0.88
CA ALA A 28 -0.99 -3.98 1.04
C ALA A 28 -1.81 -4.92 1.94
N TYR A 29 -1.60 -6.23 1.81
CA TYR A 29 -2.26 -7.23 2.67
C TYR A 29 -1.88 -7.04 4.15
N PHE A 30 -0.60 -6.89 4.46
CA PHE A 30 -0.18 -6.63 5.85
C PHE A 30 -0.77 -5.32 6.40
N MET A 31 -0.84 -4.28 5.58
CA MET A 31 -1.50 -3.03 5.96
C MET A 31 -3.00 -3.21 6.23
N LEU A 32 -3.68 -4.04 5.45
CA LEU A 32 -5.10 -4.36 5.66
C LEU A 32 -5.31 -5.12 6.98
N VAL A 33 -4.51 -6.16 7.24
CA VAL A 33 -4.59 -6.92 8.49
C VAL A 33 -4.31 -6.02 9.69
N LEU A 34 -3.28 -5.18 9.60
CA LEU A 34 -2.92 -4.23 10.64
C LEU A 34 -4.07 -3.25 10.89
N PHE A 35 -4.67 -2.69 9.83
CA PHE A 35 -5.85 -1.83 9.93
C PHE A 35 -6.99 -2.53 10.66
N THR A 36 -7.37 -3.75 10.25
CA THR A 36 -8.47 -4.48 10.87
C THR A 36 -8.23 -4.76 12.35
N LEU A 37 -7.02 -5.19 12.73
CA LEU A 37 -6.68 -5.46 14.13
C LEU A 37 -6.72 -4.18 14.98
N TRP A 38 -6.17 -3.07 14.48
CA TRP A 38 -6.21 -1.79 15.18
C TRP A 38 -7.62 -1.23 15.29
N SER A 39 -8.44 -1.37 14.25
CA SER A 39 -9.85 -0.97 14.26
C SER A 39 -10.65 -1.70 15.34
N VAL A 40 -10.45 -3.01 15.48
CA VAL A 40 -11.10 -3.80 16.55
C VAL A 40 -10.56 -3.38 17.91
N ALA A 41 -9.24 -3.28 18.07
CA ALA A 41 -8.61 -2.89 19.34
C ALA A 41 -9.07 -1.50 19.81
N PHE A 42 -9.04 -0.48 18.93
CA PHE A 42 -9.54 0.85 19.25
C PHE A 42 -11.04 0.87 19.51
N GLY A 43 -11.83 0.06 18.80
CA GLY A 43 -13.26 -0.08 19.06
C GLY A 43 -13.56 -0.61 20.47
N LEU A 44 -12.80 -1.62 20.91
CA LEU A 44 -12.92 -2.19 22.26
C LEU A 44 -12.45 -1.18 23.33
N ILE A 45 -11.32 -0.50 23.11
CA ILE A 45 -10.79 0.51 24.04
C ILE A 45 -11.75 1.71 24.17
N ALA A 46 -12.29 2.21 23.06
CA ALA A 46 -13.23 3.33 23.06
C ALA A 46 -14.54 2.98 23.81
N THR A 47 -15.03 1.75 23.63
CA THR A 47 -16.25 1.27 24.28
C THR A 47 -16.02 1.03 25.78
N TYR A 48 -14.94 0.33 26.15
CA TYR A 48 -14.75 -0.16 27.52
C TYR A 48 -13.98 0.80 28.43
N HIS A 49 -13.01 1.54 27.90
CA HIS A 49 -12.09 2.34 28.70
C HIS A 49 -12.37 3.85 28.69
N PHE A 50 -12.79 4.40 27.55
CA PHE A 50 -13.05 5.84 27.44
C PHE A 50 -14.50 6.23 27.72
N GLY A 51 -15.43 5.28 27.74
CA GLY A 51 -16.83 5.52 28.11
C GLY A 51 -17.45 6.68 27.34
N TRP A 52 -17.11 6.84 26.05
CA TRP A 52 -17.61 7.94 25.24
C TRP A 52 -19.14 7.90 25.21
N ILE A 53 -19.75 8.89 25.88
CA ILE A 53 -21.20 9.06 25.93
C ILE A 53 -21.68 9.29 24.49
N GLY A 54 -22.28 8.26 23.88
CA GLY A 54 -22.73 8.26 22.49
C GLY A 54 -21.91 7.42 21.51
N TYR A 55 -20.87 6.70 21.96
CA TYR A 55 -20.12 5.79 21.09
C TYR A 55 -20.96 4.55 20.75
N SER A 56 -21.50 4.52 19.53
CA SER A 56 -22.20 3.36 18.99
C SER A 56 -21.19 2.43 18.32
N THR A 57 -21.04 1.21 18.86
CA THR A 57 -20.26 0.13 18.25
C THR A 57 -20.72 -0.15 16.81
N ILE A 58 -22.03 0.00 16.55
CA ILE A 58 -22.62 -0.18 15.22
C ILE A 58 -22.11 0.91 14.27
N THR A 59 -22.13 2.18 14.67
CA THR A 59 -21.64 3.28 13.84
C THR A 59 -20.15 3.11 13.55
N SER A 60 -19.35 2.72 14.54
CA SER A 60 -17.94 2.42 14.34
C SER A 60 -17.74 1.28 13.33
N MET A 61 -18.49 0.19 13.45
CA MET A 61 -18.42 -0.93 12.50
C MET A 61 -18.76 -0.49 11.08
N VAL A 62 -19.80 0.33 10.89
CA VAL A 62 -20.17 0.87 9.57
C VAL A 62 -19.05 1.70 8.96
N VAL A 63 -18.42 2.58 9.75
CA VAL A 63 -17.28 3.39 9.27
C VAL A 63 -16.14 2.50 8.80
N HIS A 64 -15.80 1.45 9.53
CA HIS A 64 -14.75 0.52 9.12
C HIS A 64 -15.12 -0.30 7.88
N LEU A 65 -16.37 -0.78 7.80
CA LEU A 65 -16.87 -1.48 6.62
C LEU A 65 -16.87 -0.59 5.37
N SER A 66 -17.08 0.72 5.52
CA SER A 66 -16.99 1.67 4.41
C SER A 66 -15.59 1.76 3.78
N VAL A 67 -14.55 1.32 4.49
CA VAL A 67 -13.18 1.20 3.95
C VAL A 67 -12.90 -0.20 3.43
N LEU A 68 -13.34 -1.24 4.15
CA LEU A 68 -13.08 -2.63 3.77
C LEU A 68 -13.85 -3.06 2.50
N ILE A 69 -15.11 -2.66 2.37
CA ILE A 69 -15.97 -3.08 1.25
C ILE A 69 -15.41 -2.57 -0.08
N PRO A 70 -15.11 -1.27 -0.28
CA PRO A 70 -14.54 -0.80 -1.54
C PRO A 70 -13.19 -1.45 -1.87
N LEU A 71 -12.37 -1.76 -0.85
CA LEU A 71 -11.09 -2.42 -1.04
C LEU A 71 -11.26 -3.85 -1.56
N ILE A 72 -12.20 -4.62 -0.99
CA ILE A 72 -12.55 -5.97 -1.46
C ILE A 72 -13.15 -5.90 -2.87
N VAL A 73 -14.06 -4.96 -3.13
CA VAL A 73 -14.67 -4.77 -4.46
C VAL A 73 -13.59 -4.46 -5.50
N THR A 74 -12.65 -3.57 -5.18
CA THR A 74 -11.54 -3.24 -6.07
C THR A 74 -10.71 -4.47 -6.39
N ASN A 75 -10.32 -5.26 -5.38
CA ASN A 75 -9.60 -6.51 -5.60
C ASN A 75 -10.40 -7.50 -6.47
N ALA A 76 -11.69 -7.69 -6.19
CA ALA A 76 -12.56 -8.58 -6.96
C ALA A 76 -12.69 -8.15 -8.43
N VAL A 77 -12.80 -6.86 -8.71
CA VAL A 77 -12.84 -6.32 -10.08
C VAL A 77 -11.54 -6.65 -10.84
N PHE A 78 -10.37 -6.53 -10.19
CA PHE A 78 -9.10 -6.92 -10.82
C PHE A 78 -9.02 -8.44 -11.07
N VAL A 79 -9.41 -9.26 -10.10
CA VAL A 79 -9.41 -10.72 -10.26
C VAL A 79 -10.38 -11.16 -11.36
N ASP A 80 -11.53 -10.51 -11.47
CA ASP A 80 -12.51 -10.78 -12.53
C ASP A 80 -11.97 -10.35 -13.91
N ALA A 81 -11.33 -9.19 -13.99
CA ALA A 81 -10.68 -8.70 -15.20
C ALA A 81 -9.54 -9.63 -15.67
N GLU A 82 -8.77 -10.21 -14.75
CA GLU A 82 -7.73 -11.21 -15.06
C GLU A 82 -8.32 -12.50 -15.63
N ARG A 83 -9.46 -12.96 -15.07
CA ARG A 83 -10.15 -14.18 -15.55
C ARG A 83 -10.79 -13.98 -16.93
N THR A 84 -11.33 -12.80 -17.18
CA THR A 84 -12.08 -12.48 -18.40
C THR A 84 -11.18 -11.93 -19.52
N GLY A 85 -9.93 -11.59 -19.23
CA GLY A 85 -9.01 -10.99 -20.20
C GLY A 85 -9.45 -9.57 -20.59
N ALA A 86 -9.82 -8.75 -19.61
CA ALA A 86 -10.37 -7.44 -19.90
C ALA A 86 -9.32 -6.52 -20.59
N ARG A 87 -9.69 -5.94 -21.73
CA ARG A 87 -8.78 -5.13 -22.56
C ARG A 87 -8.09 -3.99 -21.80
N TRP A 88 -8.80 -3.30 -20.91
CA TRP A 88 -8.23 -2.21 -20.12
C TRP A 88 -7.10 -2.67 -19.20
N LEU A 89 -7.15 -3.93 -18.72
CA LEU A 89 -6.12 -4.50 -17.87
C LEU A 89 -4.86 -4.81 -18.68
N GLU A 90 -5.01 -5.33 -19.90
CA GLU A 90 -3.91 -5.58 -20.84
C GLU A 90 -3.21 -4.28 -21.23
N GLU A 91 -3.99 -3.26 -21.61
CA GLU A 91 -3.49 -1.91 -21.94
C GLU A 91 -2.70 -1.33 -20.77
N TRP A 92 -3.25 -1.41 -19.56
CA TRP A 92 -2.58 -0.94 -18.34
C TRP A 92 -1.27 -1.70 -18.05
N GLN A 93 -1.25 -3.03 -18.21
CA GLN A 93 -0.03 -3.83 -18.03
C GLN A 93 1.04 -3.48 -19.09
N GLN A 94 0.62 -3.21 -20.32
CA GLN A 94 1.51 -2.80 -21.40
C GLN A 94 2.13 -1.43 -21.13
N GLU A 95 1.34 -0.45 -20.69
CA GLU A 95 1.82 0.87 -20.29
C GLU A 95 2.83 0.78 -19.14
N ARG A 96 2.51 0.01 -18.09
CA ARG A 96 3.41 -0.22 -16.95
C ARG A 96 4.74 -0.83 -17.37
N SER A 97 4.71 -1.80 -18.28
CA SER A 97 5.91 -2.44 -18.82
C SER A 97 6.77 -1.44 -19.61
N ARG A 98 6.15 -0.62 -20.46
CA ARG A 98 6.85 0.45 -21.22
C ARG A 98 7.51 1.46 -20.28
N PHE A 99 6.79 1.90 -19.26
CA PHE A 99 7.34 2.81 -18.24
C PHE A 99 8.55 2.19 -17.53
N GLY A 100 8.47 0.92 -17.14
CA GLY A 100 9.58 0.18 -16.53
C GLY A 100 10.83 0.14 -17.43
N LEU A 101 10.66 -0.08 -18.73
CA LEU A 101 11.76 -0.05 -19.71
C LEU A 101 12.43 1.33 -19.79
N VAL A 102 11.64 2.41 -19.80
CA VAL A 102 12.15 3.78 -19.83
C VAL A 102 12.96 4.09 -18.57
N VAL A 103 12.42 3.76 -17.39
CA VAL A 103 13.11 3.99 -16.11
C VAL A 103 14.43 3.21 -16.04
N ASN A 104 14.44 1.95 -16.47
CA ASN A 104 15.67 1.15 -16.50
C ASN A 104 16.72 1.74 -17.45
N ARG A 105 16.31 2.23 -18.62
CA ARG A 105 17.22 2.88 -19.58
C ARG A 105 17.85 4.14 -19.00
N LEU A 106 17.06 4.99 -18.35
CA LEU A 106 17.57 6.20 -17.67
C LEU A 106 18.54 5.85 -16.54
N LYS A 107 18.24 4.79 -15.76
CA LYS A 107 19.14 4.30 -14.71
C LYS A 107 20.48 3.83 -15.29
N THR A 108 20.47 3.07 -16.40
CA THR A 108 21.70 2.60 -17.06
C THR A 108 22.57 3.73 -17.62
N GLN A 109 21.97 4.80 -18.14
CA GLN A 109 22.72 5.95 -18.66
C GLN A 109 23.49 6.70 -17.57
N ASN A 110 22.97 6.72 -16.34
CA ASN A 110 23.62 7.36 -15.19
C ASN A 110 24.56 6.42 -14.42
N MET A 111 24.79 5.18 -14.86
CA MET A 111 25.76 4.29 -14.22
C MET A 111 27.14 4.50 -14.84
N VAL A 112 28.09 4.99 -14.04
CA VAL A 112 29.51 5.00 -14.41
C VAL A 112 30.01 3.55 -14.35
N ARG A 113 30.55 3.05 -15.46
CA ARG A 113 31.19 1.73 -15.50
C ARG A 113 32.44 1.79 -14.62
N TRP A 114 32.48 0.95 -13.58
CA TRP A 114 33.66 0.86 -12.71
C TRP A 114 34.81 0.24 -13.49
N GLU A 115 35.94 0.94 -13.56
CA GLU A 115 37.13 0.49 -14.30
C GLU A 115 38.23 0.07 -13.32
N LEU A 116 38.36 -1.24 -13.12
CA LEU A 116 39.41 -1.91 -12.34
C LEU A 116 40.82 -1.36 -12.60
N ASN A 117 41.09 -0.98 -13.85
CA ASN A 117 42.41 -0.54 -14.30
C ASN A 117 42.77 0.90 -13.88
N LYS A 118 41.83 1.67 -13.31
CA LYS A 118 42.06 3.06 -12.86
C LYS A 118 42.36 3.18 -11.36
N GLU A 119 42.15 2.12 -10.60
CA GLU A 119 42.30 2.10 -9.14
C GLU A 119 43.50 1.25 -8.67
N ALA A 120 44.31 0.74 -9.61
CA ALA A 120 45.53 -0.05 -9.36
C ALA A 120 46.80 0.73 -9.65
#